data_AF-A0A2K6FG83-F1
#
_entry.id   AF-A0A2K6FG83-F1
#
_cell.length_a   1.000
_cell.length_b   1.000
_cell.length_c   1.000
_cell.angle_alpha   90.00
_cell.angle_beta   90.00
_cell.angle_gamma   90.00
#
_symmetry.space_group_name_H-M   'P 1'
#
loop_
_entity.id
_entity.type
_entity.pdbx_description
1 polymer ?
#
loop_
_entity_poly.entity_id
_entity_poly.type
_entity_poly.pdbx_seq_one_letter_code
_entity_poly.pdbx_strand_id
1 'polypeptide(L)'
;MTFDDFKTKTMKDQPVEKSNGQKAKGLQCLSSPWWCLAAVTLGILCLGSLVTIVLLGIQLSQVSDLLKQQQANLTHQEDILEGQSLAQRQTEEASKESQRELKEMIETLARKLDEKSKEQMELRHQNLNLQEALKRAANFSVPCPQDWIWHGENCYLFSSGPSDWEKSRENCLSLDAQLLKINSTGDLV
;
A
#
# COMPACT_ATOMS: atom_id res chain seq x y z
N MET A 1 -7.89 -73.84 8.45
CA MET A 1 -8.16 -75.21 8.93
C MET A 1 -9.66 -75.33 9.09
N THR A 2 -10.25 -76.38 8.47
CA THR A 2 -11.62 -76.94 8.64
C THR A 2 -12.81 -76.03 8.28
N PHE A 3 -13.68 -76.33 7.28
CA PHE A 3 -14.41 -77.59 6.94
C PHE A 3 -15.37 -77.94 8.10
N ASP A 4 -16.70 -77.97 7.96
CA ASP A 4 -17.57 -78.91 7.23
C ASP A 4 -19.01 -78.32 7.22
N ASP A 5 -19.81 -78.43 6.15
CA ASP A 5 -20.58 -79.59 5.66
C ASP A 5 -21.70 -80.08 6.60
N PHE A 6 -22.93 -80.08 6.07
CA PHE A 6 -23.93 -81.09 6.44
C PHE A 6 -24.84 -81.40 5.24
N LYS A 7 -24.23 -82.12 4.29
CA LYS A 7 -24.80 -83.25 3.55
C LYS A 7 -25.91 -83.99 4.31
N THR A 8 -27.02 -84.24 3.63
CA THR A 8 -27.68 -85.55 3.74
C THR A 8 -27.96 -86.13 2.35
N LYS A 9 -27.56 -87.39 2.28
CA LYS A 9 -27.45 -88.31 1.15
C LYS A 9 -28.69 -89.19 1.18
N THR A 10 -29.29 -89.54 0.04
CA THR A 10 -29.58 -90.96 -0.24
C THR A 10 -29.69 -91.20 -1.75
N MET A 11 -29.05 -92.30 -2.13
CA MET A 11 -28.79 -92.85 -3.45
C MET A 11 -29.87 -93.88 -3.80
N LYS A 12 -30.22 -94.04 -5.08
CA LYS A 12 -30.21 -95.35 -5.77
C LYS A 12 -30.59 -95.29 -7.25
N ASP A 13 -29.74 -95.97 -8.00
CA ASP A 13 -29.94 -96.81 -9.19
C ASP A 13 -30.65 -96.26 -10.45
N GLN A 14 -29.87 -96.35 -11.55
CA GLN A 14 -30.31 -96.35 -12.93
C GLN A 14 -31.03 -97.69 -13.25
N PRO A 15 -31.94 -97.73 -14.23
CA PRO A 15 -31.52 -98.27 -15.52
C PRO A 15 -32.17 -97.59 -16.75
N VAL A 16 -31.56 -97.91 -17.89
CA VAL A 16 -31.86 -97.59 -19.29
C VAL A 16 -33.27 -98.05 -19.73
N GLU A 17 -33.96 -97.26 -20.58
CA GLU A 17 -34.48 -97.65 -21.92
C GLU A 17 -35.78 -96.90 -22.38
N LYS A 18 -35.69 -96.35 -23.61
CA LYS A 18 -36.71 -96.07 -24.65
C LYS A 18 -38.03 -95.32 -24.40
N SER A 19 -38.08 -94.21 -25.14
CA SER A 19 -39.03 -93.93 -26.25
C SER A 19 -40.39 -93.25 -25.97
N ASN A 20 -40.56 -92.21 -26.78
CA ASN A 20 -41.77 -91.79 -27.50
C ASN A 20 -42.95 -91.19 -26.69
N GLY A 21 -43.38 -90.00 -27.12
CA GLY A 21 -44.69 -89.47 -26.76
C GLY A 21 -44.76 -87.95 -26.67
N GLN A 22 -45.06 -87.31 -27.80
CA GLN A 22 -45.55 -85.94 -27.94
C GLN A 22 -46.42 -85.43 -26.77
N LYS A 23 -46.23 -84.15 -26.41
CA LYS A 23 -47.24 -83.09 -26.59
C LYS A 23 -46.70 -81.76 -26.07
N ALA A 24 -46.31 -80.89 -26.98
CA ALA A 24 -46.19 -79.47 -26.71
C ALA A 24 -47.59 -78.96 -26.31
N LYS A 25 -47.74 -78.53 -25.06
CA LYS A 25 -48.90 -77.75 -24.63
C LYS A 25 -48.74 -76.37 -25.25
N GLY A 26 -49.37 -76.21 -26.43
CA GLY A 26 -49.55 -74.91 -27.05
C GLY A 26 -50.21 -73.96 -26.06
N LEU A 27 -49.69 -72.73 -26.01
CA LEU A 27 -50.34 -71.63 -25.34
C LEU A 27 -51.63 -71.34 -26.12
N GLN A 28 -52.75 -71.77 -25.55
CA GLN A 28 -54.07 -71.59 -26.12
C GLN A 28 -54.45 -70.10 -26.06
N CYS A 29 -54.58 -69.45 -27.21
CA CYS A 29 -55.40 -68.25 -27.37
C CYS A 29 -56.82 -68.70 -27.72
N LEU A 30 -57.67 -68.86 -26.70
CA LEU A 30 -59.13 -68.81 -26.86
C LEU A 30 -59.59 -67.47 -26.31
N SER A 31 -59.59 -66.44 -27.16
CA SER A 31 -60.28 -65.17 -26.91
C SER A 31 -60.80 -64.65 -28.25
N SER A 32 -61.97 -64.00 -28.22
CA SER A 32 -62.68 -63.49 -29.40
C SER A 32 -61.76 -62.75 -30.39
N PRO A 33 -61.95 -62.87 -31.72
CA PRO A 33 -61.14 -62.21 -32.76
C PRO A 33 -60.91 -60.70 -32.54
N TRP A 34 -61.80 -60.06 -31.79
CA TRP A 34 -61.72 -58.65 -31.40
C TRP A 34 -60.55 -58.33 -30.44
N TRP A 35 -60.20 -59.24 -29.52
CA TRP A 35 -59.12 -59.03 -28.55
C TRP A 35 -57.73 -59.14 -29.17
N CYS A 36 -57.56 -60.01 -30.17
CA CYS A 36 -56.30 -60.11 -30.90
C CYS A 36 -56.01 -58.83 -31.70
N LEU A 37 -57.01 -58.26 -32.37
CA LEU A 37 -56.87 -56.99 -33.09
C LEU A 37 -56.55 -55.84 -32.13
N ALA A 38 -57.21 -55.78 -30.97
CA ALA A 38 -56.93 -54.78 -29.94
C ALA A 38 -55.50 -54.92 -29.34
N ALA A 39 -55.00 -56.14 -29.17
CA ALA A 39 -53.65 -56.39 -28.69
C ALA A 39 -52.59 -55.98 -29.72
N VAL A 40 -52.84 -56.25 -31.01
CA VAL A 40 -51.94 -55.85 -32.11
C VAL A 40 -51.89 -54.33 -32.25
N THR A 41 -53.02 -53.64 -32.22
CA THR A 41 -53.06 -52.18 -32.29
C THR A 41 -52.38 -51.53 -31.07
N LEU A 42 -52.61 -52.07 -29.88
CA LEU A 42 -51.93 -51.61 -28.66
C LEU A 42 -50.41 -51.82 -28.76
N GLY A 43 -49.95 -52.95 -29.28
CA GLY A 43 -48.53 -53.22 -29.51
C GLY A 43 -47.89 -52.21 -30.45
N ILE A 44 -48.56 -51.85 -31.55
CA ILE A 44 -48.09 -50.82 -32.48
C ILE A 44 -48.03 -49.45 -31.81
N LEU A 45 -49.04 -49.07 -31.02
CA LEU A 45 -49.04 -47.82 -30.26
C LEU A 45 -47.91 -47.78 -29.22
N CYS A 46 -47.65 -48.89 -28.53
CA CYS A 46 -46.53 -49.02 -27.60
C CYS A 46 -45.17 -48.90 -28.29
N LEU A 47 -44.99 -49.50 -29.46
CA LEU A 47 -43.74 -49.35 -30.21
C LEU A 47 -43.54 -47.92 -30.70
N GLY A 48 -44.61 -47.27 -31.17
CA GLY A 48 -44.59 -45.86 -31.56
C GLY A 48 -44.21 -44.94 -30.39
N SER A 49 -44.81 -45.15 -29.21
CA SER A 49 -44.49 -44.35 -28.02
C SER A 49 -43.08 -44.60 -27.48
N LEU A 50 -42.55 -45.81 -27.58
CA LEU A 50 -41.16 -46.10 -27.21
C LEU A 50 -40.18 -45.33 -28.10
N VAL A 51 -40.42 -45.29 -29.42
CA VAL A 51 -39.56 -44.55 -30.36
C VAL A 51 -39.57 -43.05 -30.05
N THR A 52 -40.73 -42.46 -29.76
CA THR A 52 -40.80 -41.03 -29.42
C THR A 52 -40.11 -40.71 -28.10
N ILE A 53 -40.24 -41.57 -27.08
CA ILE A 53 -39.53 -41.42 -25.81
C ILE A 53 -38.01 -41.46 -26.03
N VAL A 54 -37.50 -42.38 -26.86
CA VAL A 54 -36.07 -42.46 -27.16
C VAL A 54 -35.58 -41.19 -27.88
N LEU A 55 -36.32 -40.71 -28.88
CA LEU A 55 -35.97 -39.48 -29.60
C LEU A 55 -35.97 -38.25 -28.67
N LEU A 56 -36.97 -38.15 -27.79
CA LEU A 56 -37.03 -37.10 -26.75
C LEU A 56 -35.88 -37.23 -25.75
N GLY A 57 -35.53 -38.45 -25.34
CA GLY A 57 -34.41 -38.71 -24.44
C GLY A 57 -33.07 -38.26 -25.04
N ILE A 58 -32.86 -38.49 -26.35
CA ILE A 58 -31.66 -38.02 -27.06
C ILE A 58 -31.63 -36.48 -27.08
N GLN A 59 -32.74 -35.82 -27.42
CA GLN A 59 -32.84 -34.36 -27.44
C GLN A 59 -32.56 -33.75 -26.06
N LEU A 60 -33.15 -34.31 -25.00
CA LEU A 60 -32.91 -33.86 -23.62
C LEU A 60 -31.44 -34.06 -23.19
N SER A 61 -30.81 -35.16 -23.62
CA SER A 61 -29.40 -35.43 -23.35
C SER A 61 -28.49 -34.41 -24.03
N GLN A 62 -28.74 -34.09 -25.31
CA GLN A 62 -27.99 -33.07 -26.05
C GLN A 62 -28.11 -31.68 -25.40
N VAL A 63 -29.32 -31.28 -25.01
CA VAL A 63 -29.54 -29.99 -24.32
C VAL A 63 -28.86 -29.98 -22.95
N SER A 64 -28.88 -31.10 -22.21
CA SER A 64 -28.20 -31.21 -20.92
C SER A 64 -26.69 -31.05 -21.05
N ASP A 65 -26.07 -31.66 -22.07
CA ASP A 65 -24.64 -31.55 -22.32
C ASP A 65 -24.24 -30.13 -22.72
N LEU A 66 -25.05 -29.46 -23.56
CA LEU A 66 -24.84 -28.05 -23.91
C LEU A 66 -24.91 -27.13 -22.67
N LEU A 67 -25.90 -27.35 -21.79
CA LEU A 67 -26.06 -26.57 -20.56
C LEU A 67 -24.88 -26.81 -19.60
N LYS A 68 -24.40 -28.05 -19.45
CA LYS A 68 -23.22 -28.35 -18.63
C LYS A 68 -21.96 -27.67 -19.17
N GLN A 69 -21.78 -27.65 -20.49
CA GLN A 69 -20.65 -26.98 -21.13
C GLN A 69 -20.71 -25.46 -20.92
N GLN A 70 -21.89 -24.85 -21.07
CA GLN A 70 -22.10 -23.43 -20.78
C GLN A 70 -21.83 -23.10 -19.32
N GLN A 71 -22.32 -23.93 -18.40
CA GLN A 71 -22.09 -23.76 -16.97
C GLN A 71 -20.60 -23.81 -16.62
N ALA A 72 -19.86 -24.80 -17.15
CA ALA A 72 -18.41 -24.91 -16.93
C ALA A 72 -17.64 -23.68 -17.47
N ASN A 73 -18.08 -23.13 -18.61
CA ASN A 73 -17.49 -21.94 -19.20
C ASN A 73 -17.76 -20.68 -18.34
N LEU A 74 -18.98 -20.53 -17.82
CA LEU A 74 -19.34 -19.43 -16.92
C LEU A 74 -18.56 -19.50 -15.60
N THR A 75 -18.48 -20.68 -14.98
CA THR A 75 -17.72 -20.86 -13.74
C THR A 75 -16.24 -20.56 -13.94
N HIS A 76 -15.68 -20.91 -15.10
CA HIS A 76 -14.29 -20.59 -15.44
C HIS A 76 -14.10 -19.07 -15.65
N GLN A 77 -15.06 -18.40 -16.29
CA GLN A 77 -15.02 -16.95 -16.47
C GLN A 77 -15.14 -16.21 -15.13
N GLU A 78 -15.97 -16.70 -14.22
CA GLU A 78 -16.15 -16.14 -12.88
C GLU A 78 -14.85 -16.24 -12.06
N ASP A 79 -14.19 -17.41 -12.05
CA ASP A 79 -12.91 -17.61 -11.35
C ASP A 79 -11.80 -16.69 -11.89
N ILE A 80 -11.73 -16.51 -13.23
CA ILE A 80 -10.80 -15.56 -13.84
C ILE A 80 -11.11 -14.13 -13.42
N LEU A 81 -12.39 -13.74 -13.42
CA LEU A 81 -12.81 -12.39 -13.06
C LEU A 81 -12.52 -12.09 -11.59
N GLU A 82 -12.77 -13.04 -10.69
CA GLU A 82 -12.43 -12.92 -9.27
C GLU A 82 -10.93 -12.78 -9.08
N GLY A 83 -10.12 -13.62 -9.75
CA GLY A 83 -8.66 -13.52 -9.73
C GLY A 83 -8.14 -12.16 -10.20
N GLN A 84 -8.70 -11.61 -11.28
CA GLN A 84 -8.37 -10.27 -11.77
C GLN A 84 -8.78 -9.18 -10.78
N SER A 85 -9.96 -9.30 -10.17
CA SER A 85 -10.44 -8.32 -9.18
C SER A 85 -9.56 -8.28 -7.92
N LEU A 86 -9.09 -9.45 -7.46
CA LEU A 86 -8.18 -9.58 -6.33
C LEU A 86 -6.80 -9.01 -6.67
N ALA A 87 -6.25 -9.37 -7.84
CA ALA A 87 -4.97 -8.82 -8.30
C ALA A 87 -5.04 -7.28 -8.45
N GLN A 88 -6.14 -6.77 -8.99
CA GLN A 88 -6.36 -5.33 -9.12
C GLN A 88 -6.48 -4.65 -7.75
N ARG A 89 -7.23 -5.23 -6.80
CA ARG A 89 -7.27 -4.72 -5.41
C ARG A 89 -5.89 -4.70 -4.77
N GLN A 90 -5.10 -5.75 -4.93
CA GLN A 90 -3.73 -5.80 -4.40
C GLN A 90 -2.86 -4.69 -4.99
N THR A 91 -2.96 -4.42 -6.29
CA THR A 91 -2.23 -3.30 -6.91
C THR A 91 -2.70 -1.94 -6.40
N GLU A 92 -4.00 -1.78 -6.14
CA GLU A 92 -4.56 -0.54 -5.60
C GLU A 92 -4.14 -0.33 -4.14
N GLU A 93 -4.13 -1.38 -3.31
CA GLU A 93 -3.68 -1.35 -1.93
C GLU A 93 -2.17 -1.04 -1.84
N ALA A 94 -1.34 -1.71 -2.63
CA ALA A 94 0.09 -1.43 -2.70
C ALA A 94 0.37 -0.01 -3.18
N SER A 95 -0.39 0.48 -4.18
CA SER A 95 -0.29 1.86 -4.65
C SER A 95 -0.71 2.86 -3.58
N LYS A 96 -1.81 2.60 -2.86
CA LYS A 96 -2.27 3.43 -1.74
C LYS A 96 -1.25 3.48 -0.62
N GLU A 97 -0.63 2.35 -0.30
CA GLU A 97 0.38 2.29 0.75
C GLU A 97 1.63 3.11 0.37
N SER A 98 2.14 2.93 -0.85
CA SER A 98 3.23 3.76 -1.37
C SER A 98 2.89 5.26 -1.37
N GLN A 99 1.65 5.62 -1.73
CA GLN A 99 1.17 7.00 -1.66
C GLN A 99 1.11 7.55 -0.23
N ARG A 100 0.74 6.72 0.75
CA ARG A 100 0.74 7.11 2.18
C ARG A 100 2.16 7.35 2.68
N GLU A 101 3.09 6.43 2.40
CA GLU A 101 4.50 6.59 2.76
C GLU A 101 5.09 7.87 2.15
N LEU A 102 4.81 8.11 0.86
CA LEU A 102 5.25 9.33 0.19
C LEU A 102 4.65 10.58 0.83
N LYS A 103 3.36 10.57 1.18
CA LYS A 103 2.70 11.68 1.86
C LYS A 103 3.32 11.96 3.23
N GLU A 104 3.61 10.93 4.01
CA GLU A 104 4.28 11.07 5.31
C GLU A 104 5.70 11.63 5.17
N MET A 105 6.45 11.19 4.16
CA MET A 105 7.76 11.75 3.84
C MET A 105 7.66 13.23 3.46
N ILE A 106 6.70 13.61 2.61
CA ILE A 106 6.47 15.01 2.21
C ILE A 106 6.12 15.86 3.43
N GLU A 107 5.20 15.43 4.28
CA GLU A 107 4.82 16.15 5.50
C GLU A 107 6.00 16.30 6.47
N THR A 108 6.83 15.26 6.57
CA THR A 108 8.02 15.30 7.41
C THR A 108 9.08 16.26 6.88
N LEU A 109 9.30 16.29 5.57
CA LEU A 109 10.20 17.25 4.94
C LEU A 109 9.67 18.68 5.07
N ALA A 110 8.37 18.90 4.88
CA ALA A 110 7.74 20.20 5.03
C ALA A 110 7.92 20.76 6.45
N ARG A 111 7.71 19.92 7.48
CA ARG A 111 7.92 20.32 8.88
C ARG A 111 9.38 20.68 9.19
N LYS A 112 10.33 19.87 8.71
CA LYS A 112 11.77 20.15 8.86
C LYS A 112 12.17 21.45 8.16
N LEU A 113 11.58 21.73 7.00
CA LEU A 113 11.83 22.96 6.27
C LEU A 113 11.28 24.18 7.02
N ASP A 114 10.08 24.08 7.59
CA ASP A 114 9.47 25.12 8.42
C ASP A 114 10.33 25.41 9.66
N GLU A 115 10.74 24.36 10.39
CA GLU A 115 11.63 24.47 11.55
C GLU A 115 12.96 25.14 11.19
N LYS A 116 13.60 24.71 10.08
CA LYS A 116 14.82 25.34 9.58
C LYS A 116 14.61 26.78 9.14
N SER A 117 13.46 27.12 8.58
CA SER A 117 13.13 28.50 8.21
C SER A 117 13.02 29.41 9.44
N LYS A 118 12.44 28.89 10.52
CA LYS A 118 12.31 29.60 11.80
C LYS A 118 13.67 29.82 12.46
N GLU A 119 14.52 28.79 12.50
CA GLU A 119 15.91 28.92 12.97
C GLU A 119 16.69 29.96 12.16
N GLN A 120 16.52 29.96 10.83
CA GLN A 120 17.17 30.95 9.98
C GLN A 120 16.68 32.37 10.28
N MET A 121 15.39 32.56 10.51
CA MET A 121 14.81 33.85 10.85
C MET A 121 15.36 34.39 12.17
N GLU A 122 15.46 33.54 13.19
CA GLU A 122 16.04 33.88 14.49
C GLU A 122 17.52 34.27 14.35
N LEU A 123 18.31 33.48 13.62
CA LEU A 123 19.72 33.76 13.38
C LEU A 123 19.93 35.06 12.59
N ARG A 124 19.04 35.35 11.62
CA ARG A 124 19.05 36.63 10.90
C ARG A 124 18.75 37.80 11.84
N HIS A 125 17.77 37.64 12.73
CA HIS A 125 17.43 38.66 13.72
C HIS A 125 18.60 38.92 14.67
N GLN A 126 19.26 37.87 15.17
CA GLN A 126 20.45 37.99 15.99
C GLN A 126 21.60 38.69 15.26
N ASN A 127 21.84 38.37 13.99
CA ASN A 127 22.85 39.05 13.18
C ASN A 127 22.54 40.55 13.03
N LEU A 128 21.28 40.92 12.79
CA LEU A 128 20.87 42.32 12.70
C LEU A 128 21.09 43.06 14.02
N ASN A 129 20.67 42.46 15.14
CA ASN A 129 20.89 43.03 16.46
C ASN A 129 22.38 43.20 16.77
N LEU A 130 23.21 42.22 16.40
CA LEU A 130 24.66 42.29 16.57
C LEU A 130 25.28 43.39 15.71
N GLN A 131 24.87 43.52 14.45
CA GLN A 131 25.32 44.61 13.57
C GLN A 131 24.95 45.98 14.15
N GLU A 132 23.74 46.12 14.71
CA GLU A 132 23.32 47.36 15.35
C GLU A 132 24.14 47.65 16.62
N ALA A 133 24.38 46.64 17.45
CA ALA A 133 25.23 46.76 18.63
C ALA A 133 26.66 47.16 18.28
N LEU A 134 27.25 46.56 17.24
CA LEU A 134 28.57 46.93 16.72
C LEU A 134 28.59 48.37 16.21
N LYS A 135 27.55 48.81 15.50
CA LYS A 135 27.43 50.20 15.04
C LYS A 135 27.34 51.17 16.21
N ARG A 136 26.60 50.84 17.26
CA ARG A 136 26.54 51.64 18.49
C ARG A 136 27.91 51.67 19.17
N ALA A 137 28.55 50.52 19.36
CA ALA A 137 29.88 50.44 19.97
C ALA A 137 30.97 51.18 19.18
N ALA A 138 30.89 51.19 17.85
CA ALA A 138 31.77 52.00 17.00
C ALA A 138 31.61 53.50 17.25
N ASN A 139 30.41 53.97 17.62
CA ASN A 139 30.21 55.35 18.08
C ASN A 139 30.75 55.61 19.49
N PHE A 140 31.17 54.57 20.22
CA PHE A 140 31.74 54.63 21.57
C PHE A 140 33.21 54.17 21.62
N SER A 141 33.92 54.12 20.48
CA SER A 141 35.37 53.87 20.50
C SER A 141 36.02 54.82 21.51
N VAL A 142 36.76 54.24 22.48
CA VAL A 142 37.36 54.93 23.62
C VAL A 142 37.98 56.25 23.14
N PRO A 143 37.47 57.41 23.58
CA PRO A 143 37.82 58.68 22.92
C PRO A 143 39.32 58.99 22.97
N CYS A 144 40.04 58.44 23.96
CA CYS A 144 41.41 58.79 24.26
C CYS A 144 42.27 57.57 24.64
N PRO A 145 43.60 57.63 24.40
CA PRO A 145 44.55 56.63 24.88
C PRO A 145 44.56 56.47 26.41
N GLN A 146 45.18 55.41 26.90
CA GLN A 146 45.32 55.13 28.34
C GLN A 146 45.94 56.33 29.08
N ASP A 147 45.35 56.73 30.21
CA ASP A 147 45.75 57.84 31.08
C ASP A 147 45.52 59.27 30.51
N TRP A 148 44.80 59.37 29.39
CA TRP A 148 44.31 60.64 28.86
C TRP A 148 42.89 60.91 29.33
N ILE A 149 42.61 62.17 29.65
CA ILE A 149 41.31 62.65 30.08
C ILE A 149 40.53 63.07 28.83
N TRP A 150 39.34 62.49 28.65
CA TRP A 150 38.42 62.91 27.61
C TRP A 150 37.56 64.08 28.06
N HIS A 151 37.54 65.16 27.28
CA HIS A 151 36.63 66.28 27.51
C HIS A 151 36.24 66.94 26.18
N GLY A 152 34.93 67.03 25.91
CA GLY A 152 34.40 67.49 24.63
C GLY A 152 34.74 66.51 23.50
N GLU A 153 35.45 67.00 22.48
CA GLU A 153 35.93 66.18 21.35
C GLU A 153 37.44 65.93 21.41
N ASN A 154 38.12 66.32 22.50
CA ASN A 154 39.57 66.29 22.63
C ASN A 154 40.03 65.40 23.79
N CYS A 155 41.30 65.02 23.73
CA CYS A 155 42.00 64.27 24.75
C CYS A 155 43.10 65.12 25.37
N TYR A 156 43.20 65.07 26.69
CA TYR A 156 44.14 65.87 27.45
C TYR A 156 45.02 64.99 28.33
N LEU A 157 46.31 65.30 28.38
CA LEU A 157 47.27 64.61 29.23
C LEU A 157 48.00 65.64 30.10
N PHE A 158 48.01 65.40 31.40
CA PHE A 158 48.85 66.16 32.33
C PHE A 158 50.22 65.48 32.42
N SER A 159 51.29 66.24 32.21
CA SER A 159 52.65 65.71 32.34
C SER A 159 52.92 65.30 33.79
N SER A 160 53.65 64.20 33.98
CA SER A 160 53.97 63.69 35.33
C SER A 160 54.96 64.58 36.10
N GLY A 161 55.54 65.60 35.47
CA GLY A 161 56.49 66.51 36.10
C GLY A 161 56.65 67.83 35.34
N PRO A 162 57.31 68.82 35.97
CA PRO A 162 57.55 70.12 35.38
C PRO A 162 58.63 70.04 34.30
N SER A 163 58.47 70.84 33.25
CA SER A 163 59.47 71.08 32.20
C SER A 163 59.40 72.53 31.75
N ASP A 164 60.48 73.04 31.15
CA ASP A 164 60.42 74.32 30.44
C ASP A 164 59.45 74.26 29.26
N TRP A 165 59.08 75.43 28.73
CA TRP A 165 58.05 75.54 27.70
C TRP A 165 58.41 74.79 26.42
N GLU A 166 59.67 74.86 25.97
CA GLU A 166 60.12 74.25 24.73
C GLU A 166 60.11 72.72 24.83
N LYS A 167 60.65 72.20 25.92
CA LYS A 167 60.63 70.77 26.23
C LYS A 167 59.21 70.22 26.40
N SER A 168 58.32 71.01 27.00
CA SER A 168 56.90 70.63 27.13
C SER A 168 56.22 70.52 25.76
N ARG A 169 56.52 71.44 24.84
CA ARG A 169 56.02 71.40 23.46
C ARG A 169 56.52 70.17 22.71
N GLU A 170 57.81 69.86 22.80
CA GLU A 170 58.42 68.68 22.16
C GLU A 170 57.84 67.37 22.72
N ASN A 171 57.65 67.28 24.04
CA ASN A 171 57.03 66.13 24.69
C ASN A 171 55.61 65.87 24.16
N CYS A 172 54.76 66.90 24.04
CA CYS A 172 53.43 66.75 23.44
C CYS A 172 53.51 66.26 21.98
N LEU A 173 54.42 66.82 21.17
CA LEU A 173 54.59 66.43 19.77
C LEU A 173 55.03 64.97 19.61
N SER A 174 55.87 64.47 20.53
CA SER A 174 56.30 63.06 20.54
C SER A 174 55.18 62.06 20.84
N LEU A 175 54.07 62.53 21.41
CA LEU A 175 52.87 61.76 21.71
C LEU A 175 51.77 61.95 20.65
N ASP A 176 52.12 62.51 19.48
CA ASP A 176 51.20 62.89 18.41
C ASP A 176 50.10 63.87 18.88
N ALA A 177 50.50 64.79 19.76
CA ALA A 177 49.61 65.79 20.35
C ALA A 177 50.24 67.20 20.33
N GLN A 178 49.49 68.17 20.83
CA GLN A 178 49.92 69.56 20.90
C GLN A 178 49.76 70.13 22.30
N LEU A 179 50.63 71.09 22.66
CA LEU A 179 50.50 71.80 23.92
C LEU A 179 49.15 72.53 23.98
N LEU A 180 48.42 72.38 25.09
CA LEU A 180 47.06 72.89 25.26
C LEU A 180 46.97 74.39 24.92
N LYS A 181 46.03 74.73 24.04
CA LYS A 181 45.65 76.11 23.72
C LYS A 181 44.22 76.32 24.17
N ILE A 182 44.02 77.17 25.17
CA ILE A 182 42.72 77.53 25.71
C ILE A 182 42.21 78.71 24.90
N ASN A 183 41.27 78.45 23.99
CA ASN A 183 40.71 79.47 23.10
C ASN A 183 39.29 79.88 23.50
N SER A 184 38.65 79.13 24.41
CA SER A 184 37.30 79.40 24.88
C SER A 184 37.17 79.22 26.38
N THR A 185 36.19 79.88 27.00
CA THR A 185 35.82 79.63 28.40
C THR A 185 35.24 78.24 28.64
N GLY A 186 34.83 77.52 27.58
CA GLY A 186 34.36 76.14 27.68
C GLY A 186 35.47 75.17 28.06
N ASP A 187 36.73 75.49 27.75
CA ASP A 187 37.90 74.64 28.06
C ASP A 187 38.35 74.77 29.53
N LEU A 188 37.70 75.63 30.33
CA LEU A 188 38.06 75.99 31.70
C LEU A 188 37.09 75.44 32.78
N VAL A 189 36.05 74.70 32.37
CA VAL A 189 34.95 74.23 33.23
C VAL A 189 35.16 72.81 33.72
#